data_AF-A0ABD1W1J0-F1
#
_entry.id   AF-A0ABD1W1J0-F1
#
_cell.length_a   1.000
_cell.length_b   1.000
_cell.length_c   1.000
_cell.angle_alpha   90.00
_cell.angle_beta   90.00
_cell.angle_gamma   90.00
#
_symmetry.space_group_name_H-M   'P 1'
#
loop_
_entity.id
_entity.type
_entity.pdbx_description
1 polymer ?
#
loop_
_entity_poly.entity_id
_entity_poly.type
_entity_poly.pdbx_seq_one_letter_code
_entity_poly.pdbx_strand_id
1 'polypeptide(L)'
;MDKDMELRSVPNQFGIHGFLKIIKKENPGLTSLAVGTDLTTLGLNLTSTEPLFKTFASPWADIPAKLEPEYTIPKCYNDRQQSALKQSDFTNFQLNTLLYIFYSMPKDEAQLFAANELYTRGWFYHRELRLWFTRPRDKVPLVKTSNYERGSYFIFNPCTWQLSRKDNFILDYDKIERMPPVPRD
;
A
#
# COMPACT_ATOMS: atom_id res chain seq x y z
N MET A 1 -24.33 -48.22 -58.80
CA MET A 1 -23.35 -47.14 -58.53
C MET A 1 -24.18 -45.89 -58.25
N ASP A 2 -24.78 -45.68 -57.08
CA ASP A 2 -24.30 -45.82 -55.70
C ASP A 2 -23.12 -44.87 -55.41
N LYS A 3 -23.42 -43.61 -55.04
CA LYS A 3 -23.32 -43.09 -53.66
C LYS A 3 -23.21 -41.57 -53.63
N ASP A 4 -24.20 -40.97 -52.98
CA ASP A 4 -24.09 -39.87 -52.02
C ASP A 4 -23.28 -38.63 -52.45
N MET A 5 -24.02 -37.64 -52.96
CA MET A 5 -23.62 -36.24 -52.97
C MET A 5 -23.60 -35.73 -51.53
N GLU A 6 -22.51 -36.02 -50.81
CA GLU A 6 -22.18 -35.34 -49.55
C GLU A 6 -22.12 -33.84 -49.84
N LEU A 7 -23.15 -33.10 -49.41
CA LEU A 7 -23.11 -31.65 -49.30
C LEU A 7 -22.09 -31.30 -48.21
N ARG A 8 -20.80 -31.35 -48.54
CA ARG A 8 -19.73 -30.93 -47.64
C ARG A 8 -19.85 -29.43 -47.46
N SER A 9 -20.58 -29.02 -46.43
CA SER A 9 -20.55 -27.68 -45.86
C SER A 9 -19.09 -27.27 -45.75
N VAL A 10 -18.64 -26.37 -46.63
CA VAL A 10 -17.29 -25.80 -46.56
C VAL A 10 -17.10 -25.30 -45.13
N PRO A 11 -16.00 -25.65 -44.43
CA PRO A 11 -15.80 -25.24 -43.05
C PRO A 11 -15.69 -23.71 -42.98
N ASN A 12 -16.82 -23.06 -42.75
CA ASN A 12 -16.96 -21.62 -42.70
C ASN A 12 -16.63 -21.13 -41.28
N GLN A 13 -15.63 -20.26 -41.18
CA GLN A 13 -15.18 -19.64 -39.93
C GLN A 13 -16.26 -18.78 -39.25
N PHE A 14 -17.24 -18.27 -40.01
CA PHE A 14 -18.31 -17.42 -39.51
C PHE A 14 -19.59 -18.19 -39.15
N GLY A 15 -19.58 -19.53 -39.26
CA GLY A 15 -20.71 -20.39 -38.91
C GLY A 15 -20.46 -21.24 -37.67
N ILE A 16 -21.38 -22.17 -37.37
CA ILE A 16 -21.29 -23.06 -36.19
C ILE A 16 -20.02 -23.93 -36.18
N HIS A 17 -19.48 -24.27 -37.36
CA HIS A 17 -18.20 -24.98 -37.48
C HIS A 17 -17.02 -24.13 -36.99
N GLY A 18 -17.04 -22.81 -37.23
CA GLY A 18 -16.07 -21.88 -36.64
C GLY A 18 -16.24 -21.79 -35.12
N PHE A 19 -17.47 -21.72 -34.62
CA PHE A 19 -17.76 -21.73 -33.19
C PHE A 19 -17.28 -23.02 -32.50
N LEU A 20 -17.44 -24.18 -33.14
CA LEU A 20 -16.92 -25.45 -32.62
C LEU A 20 -15.40 -25.44 -32.47
N LYS A 21 -14.66 -24.82 -33.40
CA LYS A 21 -13.20 -24.64 -33.28
C LYS A 21 -12.82 -23.76 -32.10
N ILE A 22 -13.64 -22.74 -31.82
CA ILE A 22 -13.48 -21.86 -30.65
C ILE A 22 -13.73 -22.63 -29.34
N ILE A 23 -14.78 -23.44 -29.26
CA ILE A 23 -15.04 -24.32 -28.09
C ILE A 23 -13.90 -25.31 -27.90
N LYS A 24 -13.38 -25.89 -28.98
CA LYS A 24 -12.25 -26.82 -28.97
C LYS A 24 -10.91 -26.17 -28.59
N LYS A 25 -10.88 -24.87 -28.30
CA LYS A 25 -9.68 -24.12 -27.89
C LYS A 25 -8.54 -24.19 -28.93
N GLU A 26 -8.87 -24.31 -30.21
CA GLU A 26 -7.85 -24.32 -31.28
C GLU A 26 -7.10 -22.98 -31.39
N ASN A 27 -7.74 -21.87 -31.00
CA ASN A 27 -7.12 -20.55 -30.90
C ASN A 27 -7.39 -19.93 -29.52
N PRO A 28 -6.39 -19.85 -28.62
CA PRO A 28 -6.59 -19.41 -27.25
C PRO A 28 -7.06 -17.95 -27.14
N GLY A 29 -6.65 -17.07 -28.06
CA GLY A 29 -7.09 -15.68 -28.10
C GLY A 29 -8.58 -15.58 -28.42
N LEU A 30 -9.02 -16.18 -29.53
CA LEU A 30 -10.43 -16.18 -29.93
C LEU A 30 -11.33 -16.90 -28.92
N THR A 31 -10.85 -17.98 -28.31
CA THR A 31 -11.59 -18.66 -27.25
C THR A 31 -11.75 -17.79 -26.01
N SER A 32 -10.71 -17.04 -25.61
CA SER A 32 -10.82 -16.10 -24.49
C SER A 32 -11.82 -14.98 -24.77
N LEU A 33 -11.83 -14.44 -25.99
CA LEU A 33 -12.80 -13.40 -26.38
C LEU A 33 -14.24 -13.93 -26.45
N ALA A 34 -14.44 -15.16 -26.94
CA ALA A 34 -15.77 -15.74 -27.12
C ALA A 34 -16.38 -16.28 -25.82
N VAL A 35 -15.55 -16.85 -24.92
CA VAL A 35 -16.00 -17.31 -23.60
C VAL A 35 -16.16 -16.13 -22.64
N GLY A 36 -15.31 -15.10 -22.78
CA GLY A 36 -15.33 -13.91 -21.95
C GLY A 36 -14.70 -14.12 -20.57
N THR A 37 -14.89 -13.11 -19.72
CA THR A 37 -14.38 -13.06 -18.34
C THR A 37 -15.53 -12.73 -17.40
N ASP A 38 -15.52 -13.29 -16.20
CA ASP A 38 -16.49 -12.95 -15.17
C ASP A 38 -16.26 -11.53 -14.65
N LEU A 39 -17.16 -10.61 -14.99
CA LEU A 39 -17.04 -9.19 -14.64
C LEU A 39 -17.16 -8.93 -13.13
N THR A 40 -17.73 -9.87 -12.36
CA THR A 40 -17.81 -9.73 -10.89
C THR A 40 -16.43 -9.82 -10.23
N THR A 41 -15.45 -10.39 -10.93
CA THR A 41 -14.05 -10.47 -10.47
C THR A 41 -13.29 -9.16 -10.64
N LEU A 42 -13.85 -8.17 -11.33
CA LEU A 42 -13.20 -6.87 -11.61
C LEU A 42 -13.26 -5.88 -10.42
N GLY A 43 -13.68 -6.32 -9.23
CA GLY A 43 -13.74 -5.46 -8.05
C GLY A 43 -14.82 -4.36 -8.12
N LEU A 44 -15.73 -4.44 -9.09
CA LEU A 44 -16.86 -3.51 -9.26
C LEU A 44 -18.14 -4.11 -8.71
N ASN A 45 -18.91 -3.31 -7.96
CA ASN A 45 -20.21 -3.74 -7.44
C ASN A 45 -21.31 -3.56 -8.51
N LEU A 46 -21.40 -4.48 -9.47
CA LEU A 46 -22.38 -4.42 -10.57
C LEU A 46 -23.85 -4.52 -10.13
N THR A 47 -24.13 -4.85 -8.88
CA THR A 47 -25.49 -4.90 -8.31
C THR A 47 -25.87 -3.61 -7.57
N SER A 48 -24.96 -2.63 -7.50
CA SER A 48 -25.20 -1.33 -6.88
C SER A 48 -26.32 -0.55 -7.58
N THR A 49 -27.22 0.05 -6.80
CA THR A 49 -28.21 1.03 -7.27
C THR A 49 -27.62 2.43 -7.45
N GLU A 50 -26.44 2.69 -6.87
CA GLU A 50 -25.68 3.93 -7.00
C GLU A 50 -24.68 3.89 -8.17
N PRO A 51 -24.37 5.06 -8.78
CA PRO A 51 -23.45 5.13 -9.90
C PRO A 51 -22.01 4.75 -9.51
N LEU A 52 -21.42 3.83 -10.27
CA LEU A 52 -20.09 3.25 -9.99
C LEU A 52 -18.92 4.22 -10.21
N PHE A 53 -19.11 5.29 -10.98
CA PHE A 53 -18.00 6.21 -11.29
C PHE A 53 -17.44 6.89 -10.03
N LYS A 54 -18.23 7.01 -8.95
CA LYS A 54 -17.79 7.60 -7.67
C LYS A 54 -16.77 6.74 -6.93
N THR A 55 -16.83 5.43 -7.10
CA THR A 55 -15.89 4.46 -6.51
C THR A 55 -14.92 3.90 -7.55
N PHE A 56 -14.95 4.41 -8.78
CA PHE A 56 -14.06 3.97 -9.85
C PHE A 56 -12.66 4.57 -9.63
N ALA A 57 -11.72 3.75 -9.17
CA ALA A 57 -10.33 4.17 -8.96
C ALA A 57 -9.54 4.32 -10.26
N SER A 58 -9.53 3.28 -11.08
CA SER A 58 -8.72 3.21 -12.30
C SER A 58 -9.14 1.97 -13.10
N PRO A 59 -8.94 1.95 -14.44
CA PRO A 59 -9.19 0.77 -15.28
C PRO A 59 -8.41 -0.49 -14.87
N TRP A 60 -7.34 -0.34 -14.08
CA TRP A 60 -6.50 -1.45 -13.61
C TRP A 60 -6.54 -1.65 -12.09
N ALA A 61 -7.42 -0.95 -11.38
CA ALA A 61 -7.53 -1.09 -9.93
C ALA A 61 -8.49 -2.22 -9.55
N ASP A 62 -7.99 -3.19 -8.80
CA ASP A 62 -8.81 -4.28 -8.23
C ASP A 62 -9.63 -3.83 -7.00
N ILE A 63 -9.36 -2.62 -6.49
CA ILE A 63 -9.97 -2.06 -5.28
C ILE A 63 -10.65 -0.74 -5.65
N PRO A 64 -11.90 -0.49 -5.22
CA PRO A 64 -12.58 0.77 -5.46
C PRO A 64 -11.82 1.96 -4.87
N ALA A 65 -11.95 3.12 -5.51
CA ALA A 65 -11.47 4.37 -4.96
C ALA A 65 -12.12 4.62 -3.61
N LYS A 66 -11.31 5.11 -2.66
CA LYS A 66 -11.87 5.81 -1.51
C LYS A 66 -12.55 7.07 -2.04
N LEU A 67 -13.85 7.23 -1.79
CA LEU A 67 -14.51 8.51 -2.01
C LEU A 67 -13.78 9.54 -1.17
N GLU A 68 -13.00 10.41 -1.80
CA GLU A 68 -12.66 11.67 -1.17
C GLU A 68 -13.92 12.52 -1.19
N PRO A 69 -14.43 12.98 -0.02
CA PRO A 69 -15.59 13.85 0.00
C PRO A 69 -15.29 15.10 -0.82
N GLU A 70 -16.29 15.62 -1.55
CA GLU A 70 -16.16 16.87 -2.27
C GLU A 70 -16.19 18.02 -1.23
N TYR A 71 -15.00 18.48 -0.81
CA TYR A 71 -14.87 19.63 0.09
C TYR A 71 -14.23 20.79 -0.67
N THR A 72 -14.78 22.00 -0.47
CA THR A 72 -14.16 23.23 -0.98
C THR A 72 -13.37 23.88 0.14
N ILE A 73 -12.05 23.97 -0.02
CA ILE A 73 -11.20 24.71 0.91
C ILE A 73 -11.30 26.20 0.59
N PRO A 74 -11.60 27.09 1.56
CA PRO A 74 -11.56 28.53 1.34
C PRO A 74 -10.18 29.00 0.84
N LYS A 75 -10.16 29.92 -0.14
CA LYS A 75 -8.92 30.38 -0.82
C LYS A 75 -7.84 30.86 0.15
N CYS A 76 -8.22 31.48 1.25
CA CYS A 76 -7.29 32.00 2.25
C CYS A 76 -6.38 30.94 2.90
N TYR A 77 -6.73 29.64 2.83
CA TYR A 77 -5.86 28.55 3.28
C TYR A 77 -4.79 28.16 2.24
N ASN A 78 -4.99 28.49 0.96
CA ASN A 78 -4.05 28.22 -0.14
C ASN A 78 -3.19 29.44 -0.52
N ASP A 79 -3.64 30.66 -0.21
CA ASP A 79 -2.96 31.89 -0.64
C ASP A 79 -1.60 32.11 0.06
N ARG A 80 -1.33 31.42 1.17
CA ARG A 80 -0.01 31.45 1.83
C ARG A 80 0.91 30.42 1.20
N GLN A 81 1.87 30.89 0.41
CA GLN A 81 3.00 30.08 -0.03
C GLN A 81 3.80 29.64 1.20
N GLN A 82 3.62 28.39 1.62
CA GLN A 82 4.37 27.82 2.73
C GLN A 82 5.83 27.68 2.31
N SER A 83 6.75 28.14 3.15
CA SER A 83 8.17 27.87 2.96
C SER A 83 8.42 26.37 3.13
N ALA A 84 9.34 25.81 2.34
CA ALA A 84 9.76 24.43 2.51
C ALA A 84 10.28 24.20 3.94
N LEU A 85 9.88 23.09 4.55
CA LEU A 85 10.32 22.72 5.90
C LEU A 85 11.81 22.45 5.90
N LYS A 86 12.54 23.08 6.81
CA LYS A 86 13.97 22.83 7.01
C LYS A 86 14.16 21.80 8.11
N GLN A 87 15.28 21.10 8.10
CA GLN A 87 15.62 20.13 9.15
C GLN A 87 15.54 20.72 10.57
N SER A 88 15.91 22.00 10.74
CA SER A 88 15.82 22.71 12.03
C SER A 88 14.39 22.84 12.57
N ASP A 89 13.38 22.80 11.71
CA ASP A 89 11.99 22.98 12.14
C ASP A 89 11.48 21.74 12.89
N PHE A 90 12.03 20.56 12.56
CA PHE A 90 11.61 19.28 13.11
C PHE A 90 11.94 19.12 14.60
N THR A 91 12.95 19.84 15.11
CA THR A 91 13.29 19.82 16.54
C THR A 91 12.14 20.36 17.39
N ASN A 92 11.29 21.22 16.84
CA ASN A 92 10.16 21.83 17.53
C ASN A 92 8.86 21.01 17.42
N PHE A 93 8.82 20.01 16.52
CA PHE A 93 7.61 19.21 16.32
C PHE A 93 7.39 18.22 17.46
N GLN A 94 6.12 18.02 17.80
CA GLN A 94 5.70 17.00 18.75
C GLN A 94 5.88 15.60 18.16
N LEU A 95 5.97 14.60 19.04
CA LEU A 95 6.12 13.20 18.64
C LEU A 95 5.05 12.75 17.61
N ASN A 96 3.78 13.07 17.86
CA ASN A 96 2.68 12.72 16.95
C ASN A 96 2.87 13.33 15.56
N THR A 97 3.33 14.57 15.47
CA THR A 97 3.59 15.25 14.20
C THR A 97 4.74 14.58 13.44
N LEU A 98 5.83 14.23 14.13
CA LEU A 98 6.96 13.52 13.53
C LEU A 98 6.54 12.15 12.98
N LEU A 99 5.76 11.39 13.76
CA LEU A 99 5.22 10.10 13.34
C LEU A 99 4.26 10.27 12.16
N TYR A 100 3.45 11.33 12.15
CA TYR A 100 2.54 11.64 11.04
C TYR A 100 3.32 11.87 9.77
N ILE A 101 4.29 12.80 9.78
CA ILE A 101 5.14 13.09 8.63
C ILE A 101 5.83 11.83 8.11
N PHE A 102 6.39 11.02 9.02
CA PHE A 102 7.09 9.79 8.64
C PHE A 102 6.19 8.80 7.88
N TYR A 103 4.94 8.62 8.31
CA TYR A 103 4.02 7.67 7.68
C TYR A 103 3.20 8.25 6.52
N SER A 104 3.03 9.58 6.43
CA SER A 104 2.20 10.23 5.41
C SER A 104 2.98 10.73 4.20
N MET A 105 4.31 10.93 4.32
CA MET A 105 5.15 11.52 3.25
C MET A 105 6.25 10.56 2.78
N PRO A 106 5.91 9.36 2.24
CA PRO A 106 6.93 8.42 1.80
C PRO A 106 7.76 8.98 0.65
N LYS A 107 9.09 8.78 0.71
CA LYS A 107 10.08 9.25 -0.29
C LYS A 107 10.25 10.78 -0.34
N ASP A 108 9.77 11.49 0.65
CA ASP A 108 9.99 12.93 0.82
C ASP A 108 11.17 13.20 1.76
N GLU A 109 11.88 14.32 1.61
CA GLU A 109 12.93 14.75 2.54
C GLU A 109 12.38 14.93 3.97
N ALA A 110 11.13 15.39 4.09
CA ALA A 110 10.45 15.54 5.37
C ALA A 110 10.39 14.22 6.16
N GLN A 111 10.28 13.08 5.48
CA GLN A 111 10.32 11.76 6.12
C GLN A 111 11.68 11.47 6.74
N LEU A 112 12.77 11.83 6.05
CA LEU A 112 14.14 11.67 6.55
C LEU A 112 14.40 12.58 7.75
N PHE A 113 13.97 13.84 7.69
CA PHE A 113 14.10 14.78 8.81
C PHE A 113 13.31 14.33 10.03
N ALA A 114 12.08 13.84 9.85
CA ALA A 114 11.28 13.29 10.93
C ALA A 114 11.92 12.04 11.55
N ALA A 115 12.43 11.11 10.72
CA ALA A 115 13.13 9.93 11.19
C ALA A 115 14.38 10.30 12.01
N ASN A 116 15.17 11.26 11.52
CA ASN A 116 16.37 11.75 12.19
C ASN A 116 16.06 12.33 13.58
N GLU A 117 15.00 13.14 13.69
CA GLU A 117 14.57 13.70 14.97
C GLU A 117 14.04 12.61 15.92
N LEU A 118 13.27 11.63 15.41
CA LEU A 118 12.83 10.47 16.21
C LEU A 118 14.02 9.70 16.77
N TYR A 119 15.04 9.42 15.95
CA TYR A 119 16.29 8.79 16.40
C TYR A 119 17.00 9.60 17.48
N THR A 120 17.10 10.91 17.31
CA THR A 120 17.69 11.82 18.31
C THR A 120 16.94 11.77 19.64
N ARG A 121 15.62 11.53 19.60
CA ARG A 121 14.76 11.34 20.77
C ARG A 121 14.76 9.91 21.33
N GLY A 122 15.65 9.03 20.87
CA GLY A 122 15.78 7.66 21.35
C GLY A 122 14.73 6.69 20.82
N TRP A 123 14.10 7.01 19.69
CA TRP A 123 13.29 6.06 18.94
C TRP A 123 14.15 5.30 17.94
N PHE A 124 13.73 4.09 17.59
CA PHE A 124 14.36 3.29 16.57
C PHE A 124 13.32 2.54 15.75
N TYR A 125 13.63 2.32 14.48
CA TYR A 125 12.70 1.74 13.53
C TYR A 125 12.98 0.25 13.32
N HIS A 126 11.95 -0.59 13.48
CA HIS A 126 12.05 -2.03 13.24
C HIS A 126 11.65 -2.35 11.80
N ARG A 127 12.60 -2.83 10.98
CA ARG A 127 12.43 -2.98 9.52
C ARG A 127 11.34 -3.96 9.11
N GLU A 128 11.28 -5.12 9.76
CA GLU A 128 10.29 -6.14 9.40
C GLU A 128 8.87 -5.75 9.85
N LEU A 129 8.71 -5.31 11.09
CA LEU A 129 7.42 -4.88 11.64
C LEU A 129 6.96 -3.54 11.06
N ARG A 130 7.89 -2.72 10.56
CA ARG A 130 7.65 -1.37 10.02
C ARG A 130 7.09 -0.39 11.05
N LEU A 131 7.49 -0.56 12.31
CA LEU A 131 7.01 0.23 13.45
C LEU A 131 8.17 0.92 14.17
N TRP A 132 7.86 2.06 14.79
CA TRP A 132 8.75 2.80 15.68
C TRP A 132 8.64 2.30 17.12
N PHE A 133 9.80 2.13 17.75
CA PHE A 133 9.97 1.63 19.11
C PHE A 133 10.77 2.63 19.94
N THR A 134 10.52 2.66 21.25
CA THR A 134 11.40 3.34 22.21
C THR A 134 11.45 2.59 23.54
N ARG A 135 12.54 2.77 24.28
CA ARG A 135 12.74 2.15 25.60
C ARG A 135 12.10 3.03 26.69
N PRO A 136 11.37 2.47 27.66
CA PRO A 136 10.99 3.20 28.86
C PRO A 136 12.24 3.68 29.60
N ARG A 137 12.28 4.95 30.01
CA ARG A 137 13.46 5.58 30.63
C ARG A 137 13.95 4.86 31.90
N ASP A 138 13.03 4.24 32.64
CA ASP A 138 13.31 3.64 33.95
C ASP A 138 13.55 2.12 33.88
N LYS A 139 13.61 1.53 32.69
CA LYS A 139 13.68 0.06 32.51
C LYS A 139 14.93 -0.31 31.72
N VAL A 140 15.79 -1.10 32.35
CA VAL A 140 16.93 -1.76 31.68
C VAL A 140 16.43 -3.06 31.04
N PRO A 141 16.98 -3.49 29.88
CA PRO A 141 16.69 -4.82 29.34
C PRO A 141 16.98 -5.93 30.35
N LEU A 142 16.08 -6.92 30.41
CA LEU A 142 16.20 -8.10 31.27
C LEU A 142 17.35 -9.01 30.82
N VAL A 143 17.55 -9.11 29.50
CA VAL A 143 18.65 -9.84 28.88
C VAL A 143 19.25 -8.93 27.83
N LYS A 144 20.58 -8.81 27.81
CA LYS A 144 21.30 -8.09 26.77
C LYS A 144 22.47 -8.95 26.30
N THR A 145 22.48 -9.25 25.01
CA THR A 145 23.56 -9.99 24.35
C THR A 145 24.18 -9.11 23.25
N SER A 146 25.16 -9.63 22.51
CA SER A 146 25.72 -8.96 21.34
C SER A 146 24.73 -8.83 20.19
N ASN A 147 23.75 -9.74 20.07
CA ASN A 147 22.89 -9.85 18.89
C ASN A 147 21.44 -9.40 19.16
N TYR A 148 20.97 -9.58 20.40
CA TYR A 148 19.62 -9.21 20.78
C TYR A 148 19.53 -8.75 22.23
N GLU A 149 18.43 -8.09 22.55
CA GLU A 149 18.04 -7.80 23.93
C GLU A 149 16.57 -8.15 24.19
N ARG A 150 16.24 -8.51 25.42
CA ARG A 150 14.87 -8.78 25.86
C ARG A 150 14.47 -7.75 26.90
N GLY A 151 13.39 -7.02 26.67
CA GLY A 151 12.97 -5.93 27.56
C GLY A 151 11.56 -5.44 27.32
N SER A 152 11.24 -4.30 27.93
CA SER A 152 9.98 -3.59 27.74
C SER A 152 10.17 -2.46 26.73
N TYR A 153 9.24 -2.29 25.81
CA TYR A 153 9.26 -1.22 24.81
C TYR A 153 7.89 -0.58 24.67
N PHE A 154 7.91 0.70 24.32
CA PHE A 154 6.74 1.36 23.76
C PHE A 154 6.80 1.26 22.23
N ILE A 155 5.69 0.86 21.62
CA ILE A 155 5.56 0.59 20.18
C ILE A 155 4.43 1.46 19.65
N PHE A 156 4.71 2.30 18.67
CA PHE A 156 3.69 3.11 18.04
C PHE A 156 3.02 2.34 16.89
N ASN A 157 1.69 2.25 16.92
CA ASN A 157 0.90 1.63 15.85
C ASN A 157 0.26 2.72 14.97
N PRO A 158 0.67 2.85 13.69
CA PRO A 158 0.13 3.87 12.79
C PRO A 158 -1.31 3.59 12.37
N CYS A 159 -1.79 2.35 12.42
CA CYS A 159 -3.16 1.99 12.03
C CYS A 159 -4.19 2.43 13.08
N THR A 160 -3.84 2.34 14.37
CA THR A 160 -4.71 2.75 15.48
C THR A 160 -4.34 4.12 16.05
N TRP A 161 -3.22 4.69 15.61
CA TRP A 161 -2.65 5.93 16.12
C TRP A 161 -2.41 5.93 17.64
N GLN A 162 -1.90 4.81 18.16
CA GLN A 162 -1.72 4.59 19.60
C GLN A 162 -0.33 4.08 19.95
N LEU A 163 0.12 4.44 21.16
CA LEU A 163 1.35 3.94 21.75
C LEU A 163 1.03 2.79 22.72
N SER A 164 1.51 1.59 22.41
CA SER A 164 1.29 0.41 23.25
C SER A 164 2.58 -0.03 23.92
N ARG A 165 2.50 -0.37 25.20
CA ARG A 165 3.62 -0.97 25.93
C ARG A 165 3.62 -2.48 25.72
N LYS A 166 4.76 -3.05 25.36
CA LYS A 166 4.98 -4.49 25.27
C LYS A 166 6.15 -4.89 26.16
N ASP A 167 5.85 -5.68 27.17
CA ASP A 167 6.86 -6.26 28.06
C ASP A 167 7.42 -7.57 27.47
N ASN A 168 8.61 -7.98 27.91
CA ASN A 168 9.27 -9.22 27.49
C ASN A 168 9.49 -9.37 25.97
N PHE A 169 9.57 -8.27 25.24
CA PHE A 169 9.83 -8.29 23.79
C PHE A 169 11.31 -8.59 23.52
N ILE A 170 11.57 -9.45 22.54
CA ILE A 170 12.91 -9.75 22.05
C ILE A 170 13.19 -8.82 20.88
N LEU A 171 14.13 -7.92 21.06
CA LEU A 171 14.62 -6.99 20.06
C LEU A 171 15.92 -7.54 19.47
N ASP A 172 15.84 -8.01 18.23
CA ASP A 172 17.01 -8.41 17.45
C ASP A 172 17.64 -7.16 16.81
N TYR A 173 18.92 -6.92 17.07
CA TYR A 173 19.60 -5.72 16.56
C TYR A 173 19.73 -5.73 15.04
N ASP A 174 19.79 -6.91 14.41
CA ASP A 174 19.86 -7.01 12.95
C ASP A 174 18.55 -6.59 12.27
N LYS A 175 17.46 -6.49 13.02
CA LYS A 175 16.15 -6.04 12.51
C LYS A 175 15.93 -4.53 12.68
N ILE A 176 16.84 -3.86 13.39
CA ILE A 176 16.78 -2.41 13.59
C ILE A 176 17.42 -1.70 12.41
N GLU A 177 16.72 -0.71 11.89
CA GLU A 177 17.24 0.15 10.83
C GLU A 177 18.38 0.99 11.40
N ARG A 178 19.43 1.18 10.58
CA ARG A 178 20.49 2.12 10.96
C ARG A 178 20.01 3.53 10.67
N MET A 179 20.53 4.50 11.41
CA MET A 179 20.18 5.90 11.20
C MET A 179 20.40 6.28 9.72
N PRO A 180 19.36 6.78 9.01
CA PRO A 180 19.50 7.13 7.62
C PRO A 180 20.47 8.32 7.49
N PRO A 181 21.42 8.30 6.55
CA PRO A 181 22.24 9.46 6.27
C PRO A 181 21.36 10.57 5.70
N VAL A 182 21.31 11.71 6.38
CA VAL A 182 20.66 12.91 5.83
C VAL A 182 21.60 13.49 4.77
N PRO A 183 21.17 13.67 3.51
CA PRO A 183 21.96 14.39 2.51
C PRO A 183 22.31 15.77 3.06
N ARG A 184 23.60 16.14 2.98
CA ARG A 184 24.03 17.49 3.31
C ARG A 184 24.01 18.28 2.00
N ASP A 185 23.33 19.42 2.00
CA ASP A 185 23.46 20.43 0.95
C ASP A 185 24.89 20.99 0.88
#